data_AF-A0A7R9VXW8-F1
#
_entry.id   AF-A0A7R9VXW8-F1
#
_cell.length_a   1.000
_cell.length_b   1.000
_cell.length_c   1.000
_cell.angle_alpha   90.00
_cell.angle_beta   90.00
_cell.angle_gamma   90.00
#
_symmetry.space_group_name_H-M   'P 1'
#
loop_
_entity.id
_entity.type
_entity.pdbx_description
1 polymer ?
#
loop_
_entity_poly.entity_id
_entity_poly.type
_entity_poly.pdbx_seq_one_letter_code
_entity_poly.pdbx_strand_id
1 'polypeptide(L)'
;ADVSYMTEISPEHHRGGLVSCNEASIALGFLLSYICSYGITVGVGRDEGWRIMFGLSGLIAVVQWCLMLRMPESPVWLDENGFEEEAQAALRLIGGDDVGQRVAEEAE
;
A
#
# COMPACT_ATOMS: atom_id res chain seq x y z
N ALA A 1 3.77 -2.95 2.21
CA ALA A 1 3.62 -2.91 0.76
C ALA A 1 4.84 -2.22 0.19
N ASP A 2 5.86 -3.00 -0.11
CA ASP A 2 7.07 -2.50 -0.75
C ASP A 2 6.75 -2.11 -2.22
N VAL A 3 7.59 -1.26 -2.83
CA VAL A 3 7.47 -0.95 -4.26
C VAL A 3 7.53 -2.24 -5.09
N SER A 4 8.27 -3.25 -4.62
CA SER A 4 8.35 -4.58 -5.22
C SER A 4 6.99 -5.27 -5.29
N TYR A 5 6.17 -5.22 -4.22
CA TYR A 5 4.81 -5.77 -4.24
C TYR A 5 3.92 -5.07 -5.27
N MET A 6 3.96 -3.74 -5.34
CA MET A 6 3.23 -3.00 -6.38
C MET A 6 3.71 -3.35 -7.79
N THR A 7 5.00 -3.68 -7.93
CA THR A 7 5.61 -4.01 -9.22
C THR A 7 5.24 -5.42 -9.68
N GLU A 8 5.03 -6.35 -8.74
CA GLU A 8 4.60 -7.74 -8.96
C GLU A 8 3.12 -7.85 -9.33
N ILE A 9 2.27 -7.03 -8.71
CA ILE A 9 0.81 -7.09 -8.92
C ILE A 9 0.31 -6.23 -10.09
N SER A 10 1.17 -5.38 -10.66
CA SER A 10 0.75 -4.38 -11.65
C SER A 10 0.96 -4.85 -13.09
N PRO A 11 -0.07 -4.81 -13.96
CA PRO A 11 0.07 -5.15 -15.38
C PRO A 11 1.04 -4.18 -16.08
N GLU A 12 1.82 -4.70 -17.04
CA GLU A 12 2.94 -4.00 -17.71
C GLU A 12 2.57 -2.62 -18.27
N HIS A 13 1.31 -2.43 -18.68
CA HIS A 13 0.82 -1.21 -19.31
C HIS A 13 0.50 -0.06 -18.32
N HIS A 14 0.37 -0.32 -17.01
CA HIS A 14 0.00 0.69 -16.00
C HIS A 14 0.99 0.82 -14.83
N ARG A 15 2.07 0.03 -14.81
CA ARG A 15 3.12 0.05 -13.77
C ARG A 15 3.65 1.45 -13.47
N GLY A 16 3.96 2.24 -14.49
CA GLY A 16 4.48 3.60 -14.31
C GLY A 16 3.47 4.56 -13.64
N GLY A 17 2.17 4.40 -13.94
CA GLY A 17 1.11 5.20 -13.32
C GLY A 17 0.92 4.87 -11.85
N LEU A 18 0.93 3.59 -11.48
CA LEU A 18 0.76 3.15 -10.09
C LEU A 18 1.92 3.58 -9.20
N VAL A 19 3.17 3.46 -9.69
CA VAL A 19 4.36 3.96 -8.97
C VAL A 19 4.29 5.48 -8.79
N SER A 20 3.89 6.21 -9.83
CA SER A 20 3.73 7.67 -9.77
C SER A 20 2.61 8.11 -8.81
N CYS A 21 1.51 7.36 -8.75
CA CYS A 21 0.43 7.59 -7.78
C CYS A 21 0.89 7.33 -6.35
N ASN A 22 1.72 6.31 -6.12
CA ASN A 22 2.30 6.06 -4.80
C ASN A 22 3.21 7.23 -4.37
N GLU A 23 4.12 7.66 -5.23
CA GLU A 23 4.97 8.83 -4.98
C GLU A 23 4.15 10.11 -4.75
N ALA A 24 3.11 10.34 -5.55
CA ALA A 24 2.20 11.47 -5.36
C ALA A 24 1.47 11.40 -4.00
N SER A 25 1.09 10.20 -3.55
CA SER A 25 0.45 9.98 -2.25
C SER A 25 1.42 10.28 -1.09
N ILE A 26 2.69 9.90 -1.23
CA ILE A 26 3.75 10.22 -0.26
C ILE A 26 3.94 11.75 -0.20
N ALA A 27 4.07 12.41 -1.35
CA ALA A 27 4.21 13.86 -1.43
C ALA A 27 3.00 14.60 -0.82
N LEU A 28 1.78 14.11 -1.07
CA LEU A 28 0.56 14.63 -0.48
C LEU A 28 0.54 14.44 1.04
N GLY A 29 1.04 13.30 1.54
CA GLY A 29 1.18 13.03 2.96
C GLY A 29 2.11 14.03 3.65
N PHE A 30 3.25 14.36 3.03
CA PHE A 30 4.14 15.40 3.56
C PHE A 30 3.47 16.78 3.56
N LEU A 31 2.74 17.13 2.49
CA LEU A 31 2.01 18.39 2.43
C LEU A 31 0.97 18.51 3.56
N LEU A 32 0.16 17.47 3.76
CA LEU A 32 -0.83 17.43 4.86
C LEU A 32 -0.15 17.52 6.23
N SER A 33 0.99 16.85 6.40
CA SER A 33 1.76 16.89 7.65
C SER A 33 2.22 18.32 7.97
N TYR A 34 2.72 19.06 6.98
CA TYR A 34 3.09 20.46 7.15
C TYR A 34 1.89 21.36 7.47
N ILE A 35 0.75 21.16 6.80
CA ILE A 35 -0.48 21.92 7.07
C ILE A 35 -0.97 21.66 8.50
N CYS A 36 -1.04 20.39 8.92
CA CYS A 36 -1.44 20.03 10.28
C CYS A 36 -0.45 20.61 11.30
N SER A 37 0.84 20.52 11.03
CA SER A 37 1.89 21.04 11.91
C SER A 37 1.78 22.55 12.08
N TYR A 38 1.51 23.28 11.00
CA TYR A 38 1.27 24.72 11.03
C TYR A 38 0.01 25.07 11.83
N GLY A 39 -1.11 24.38 11.55
CA GLY A 39 -2.38 24.60 12.27
C GLY A 39 -2.28 24.35 13.77
N ILE A 40 -1.58 23.29 14.18
CA ILE A 40 -1.34 22.97 15.59
C ILE A 40 -0.46 24.05 16.25
N THR A 41 0.59 24.50 15.56
CA THR A 41 1.51 25.53 16.08
C THR A 41 0.80 26.87 16.30
N VAL A 42 -0.11 27.24 15.40
CA VAL A 42 -0.87 28.50 15.48
C VAL A 42 -2.02 28.41 16.52
N GLY A 43 -2.68 27.25 16.64
CA GLY A 43 -3.87 27.10 17.50
C GLY A 43 -3.59 26.75 18.96
N VAL A 44 -2.57 25.92 19.24
CA VAL A 44 -2.32 25.35 20.59
C VAL A 44 -1.05 25.94 21.22
N GLY A 45 -0.14 26.50 20.42
CA GLY A 45 1.16 26.98 20.86
C GLY A 45 2.23 25.89 20.84
N ARG A 46 3.49 26.33 20.76
CA ARG A 46 4.64 25.47 20.43
C ARG A 46 4.98 24.44 21.51
N ASP A 47 4.66 24.72 22.77
CA ASP A 47 5.05 23.89 23.92
C ASP A 47 4.24 22.60 24.09
N GLU A 48 2.97 22.59 23.68
CA GLU A 48 2.12 21.37 23.72
C GLU A 48 1.83 20.77 22.34
N GLY A 49 2.02 21.53 21.25
CA GLY A 49 1.70 21.09 19.90
C GLY A 49 2.45 19.83 19.45
N TRP A 50 3.67 19.60 19.94
CA TRP A 50 4.46 18.41 19.58
C TRP A 50 3.79 17.10 20.02
N ARG A 51 3.08 17.08 21.17
CA ARG A 51 2.37 15.86 21.64
C ARG A 51 1.25 15.48 20.69
N ILE A 52 0.55 16.47 20.16
CA ILE A 52 -0.52 16.28 19.19
C ILE A 52 0.06 15.82 17.84
N MET A 53 1.21 16.36 17.42
CA MET A 53 1.89 15.88 16.20
C MET A 53 2.26 14.40 16.29
N PHE A 54 2.87 13.96 17.40
CA PHE A 54 3.18 12.55 17.60
C PHE A 54 1.92 11.67 17.75
N GLY A 55 0.89 12.18 18.42
CA GLY A 55 -0.39 11.46 18.55
C GLY A 55 -1.07 11.24 17.20
N LEU A 56 -1.07 12.24 16.33
CA LEU A 56 -1.66 12.16 14.99
C LEU A 56 -0.88 11.19 14.08
N SER A 57 0.46 11.26 14.10
CA SER A 57 1.30 10.30 13.38
C SER A 57 1.12 8.87 13.89
N GLY A 58 0.99 8.69 15.21
CA GLY A 58 0.69 7.39 15.82
C GLY A 58 -0.67 6.84 15.38
N LEU A 59 -1.70 7.69 15.32
CA LEU A 59 -3.01 7.29 14.82
C LEU A 59 -2.94 6.82 13.36
N ILE A 60 -2.26 7.56 12.50
CA ILE A 60 -2.07 7.17 11.09
C ILE A 60 -1.33 5.84 10.99
N ALA A 61 -0.30 5.61 11.83
CA ALA A 61 0.43 4.35 11.87
C ALA A 61 -0.46 3.16 12.30
N VAL A 62 -1.33 3.35 13.30
CA VAL A 62 -2.28 2.30 13.74
C VAL A 62 -3.30 1.99 12.63
N VAL A 63 -3.81 3.03 11.95
CA VAL A 63 -4.70 2.83 10.80
C VAL A 63 -3.98 2.05 9.71
N GLN A 64 -2.74 2.42 9.38
CA GLN A 64 -1.91 1.74 8.39
C GLN A 64 -1.65 0.27 8.77
N TRP A 65 -1.38 -0.02 10.04
CA TRP A 65 -1.26 -1.38 10.58
C TRP A 65 -2.55 -2.18 10.38
N CYS A 66 -3.70 -1.62 10.75
CA CYS A 66 -4.99 -2.30 10.58
C CYS A 66 -5.30 -2.58 9.10
N LEU A 67 -4.93 -1.68 8.19
CA LEU A 67 -5.08 -1.88 6.75
C LEU A 67 -4.16 -3.00 6.23
N MET A 68 -2.93 -3.11 6.76
CA MET A 68 -2.01 -4.19 6.41
C MET A 68 -2.58 -5.57 6.72
N LEU A 69 -3.34 -5.72 7.80
CA LEU A 69 -3.98 -7.00 8.15
C LEU A 69 -5.01 -7.49 7.13
N ARG A 70 -5.50 -6.62 6.23
CA ARG A 70 -6.45 -7.02 5.15
C ARG A 70 -5.77 -7.18 3.79
N MET A 71 -4.47 -6.93 3.68
CA MET A 71 -3.76 -7.01 2.41
C MET A 71 -3.33 -8.47 2.15
N PRO A 72 -3.64 -9.06 0.98
CA PRO A 72 -3.17 -10.40 0.65
C PRO A 72 -1.64 -10.42 0.54
N GLU A 73 -1.03 -11.57 0.82
CA GLU A 73 0.41 -11.76 0.69
C GLU A 73 0.85 -11.75 -0.78
N SER A 74 2.14 -11.51 -1.05
CA SER A 74 2.67 -11.48 -2.41
C SER A 74 2.44 -12.83 -3.11
N PRO A 75 1.81 -12.84 -4.30
CA PRO A 75 1.62 -14.07 -5.07
C PRO A 75 2.95 -14.71 -5.50
N VAL A 76 4.02 -13.93 -5.71
CA VAL A 76 5.35 -14.46 -6.04
C VAL A 76 5.97 -15.16 -4.83
N TRP A 77 5.82 -14.57 -3.65
CA TRP A 77 6.30 -15.19 -2.42
C TRP A 77 5.53 -16.48 -2.09
N LEU A 78 4.21 -16.48 -2.32
CA LEU A 78 3.38 -17.68 -2.11
C LEU A 78 3.77 -18.82 -3.06
N ASP A 79 4.08 -18.50 -4.32
CA ASP A 79 4.56 -19.46 -5.31
C ASP A 79 5.94 -20.04 -4.93
N GLU A 80 6.89 -19.19 -4.54
CA GLU A 80 8.24 -19.62 -4.11
C GLU A 80 8.24 -20.47 -2.83
N ASN A 81 7.23 -20.32 -1.96
CA ASN A 81 7.09 -21.09 -0.73
C ASN A 81 6.21 -22.35 -0.89
N GLY A 82 5.71 -22.63 -2.09
CA GLY A 82 4.94 -23.84 -2.41
C GLY A 82 3.46 -23.76 -2.04
N PHE A 83 2.91 -22.56 -1.86
CA PHE A 83 1.50 -22.30 -1.57
C PHE A 83 0.71 -21.93 -2.84
N GLU A 84 0.65 -22.86 -3.79
CA GLU A 84 0.09 -22.66 -5.13
C GLU A 84 -1.40 -22.27 -5.12
N GLU A 85 -2.22 -22.83 -4.22
CA GLU A 85 -3.64 -22.49 -4.09
C GLU A 85 -3.85 -21.05 -3.61
N GLU A 86 -3.00 -20.56 -2.71
CA GLU A 86 -3.07 -19.22 -2.13
C GLU A 86 -2.51 -18.18 -3.11
N ALA A 87 -1.47 -18.55 -3.88
CA ALA A 87 -0.95 -17.74 -4.98
C ALA A 87 -2.02 -17.53 -6.07
N GLN A 88 -2.75 -18.58 -6.47
CA GLN A 88 -3.85 -18.48 -7.42
C GLN A 88 -5.02 -17.63 -6.89
N ALA A 89 -5.35 -17.76 -5.60
CA ALA A 89 -6.38 -16.93 -4.96
C ALA A 89 -5.99 -15.44 -4.95
N ALA A 90 -4.73 -15.12 -4.64
CA ALA A 90 -4.22 -13.76 -4.69
C ALA A 90 -4.22 -13.19 -6.12
N LEU A 91 -3.79 -13.98 -7.12
CA LEU A 91 -3.79 -13.59 -8.53
C LEU A 91 -5.20 -13.32 -9.06
N ARG A 92 -6.21 -14.13 -8.70
CA ARG A 92 -7.62 -13.89 -9.05
C ARG A 92 -8.16 -12.60 -8.43
N LEU A 93 -7.73 -12.27 -7.21
CA LEU A 93 -8.14 -11.05 -6.52
C LEU A 93 -7.56 -9.78 -7.16
N ILE A 94 -6.35 -9.89 -7.73
CA ILE A 94 -5.57 -8.77 -8.29
C ILE A 94 -5.87 -8.56 -9.78
N GLY A 95 -5.88 -9.64 -10.57
CA GLY A 95 -5.94 -9.59 -12.04
C GLY A 95 -7.33 -9.74 -12.65
N GLY A 96 -8.34 -10.13 -11.85
CA GLY A 96 -9.64 -10.58 -12.37
C GLY A 96 -9.52 -11.91 -13.12
N ASP A 97 -10.67 -12.56 -13.38
CA ASP A 97 -10.76 -13.93 -13.92
C ASP A 97 -9.95 -14.15 -15.23
N ASP A 98 -9.70 -13.09 -16.01
CA ASP A 98 -8.94 -13.12 -17.27
C ASP A 98 -7.44 -13.48 -17.11
N VAL A 99 -6.78 -13.11 -16.00
CA VAL A 99 -5.35 -13.44 -15.78
C VAL A 99 -5.22 -14.85 -15.21
N GLY A 100 -6.17 -15.26 -14.35
CA GLY A 100 -6.21 -16.61 -13.79
C GLY A 100 -6.47 -17.69 -14.84
N GLN A 101 -7.25 -17.38 -15.88
CA GLN A 101 -7.47 -18.31 -17.01
C GLN A 101 -6.24 -18.47 -17.90
N ARG A 102 -5.49 -17.40 -18.18
CA ARG A 102 -4.30 -17.47 -19.06
C ARG A 102 -3.15 -18.28 -18.47
N VAL A 103 -2.94 -18.20 -17.16
CA VAL A 103 -1.91 -19.00 -16.48
C VAL A 103 -2.32 -20.48 -16.38
N ALA A 104 -3.62 -20.75 -16.20
CA ALA A 104 -4.15 -22.11 -16.22
C ALA A 104 -4.06 -22.75 -17.63
N GLU A 105 -4.21 -21.95 -18.69
CA GLU A 105 -4.03 -22.38 -20.10
C GLU A 105 -2.56 -22.62 -20.48
N GLU A 106 -1.60 -21.89 -19.89
CA GLU A 106 -0.16 -22.13 -20.12
C GLU A 106 0.40 -23.32 -19.31
N ALA A 107 -0.34 -23.81 -18.31
CA ALA A 107 0.02 -24.95 -17.48
C ALA A 107 -0.51 -26.31 -18.00
N GLU A 108 -1.26 -26.33 -19.11
CA GLU A 108 -1.77 -27.52 -19.80
C GLU A 108 -0.98 -27.82 -21.09
#